data_AF-A0A497SRY0-F1
#
_entry.id   AF-A0A497SRY0-F1
#
_cell.length_a   1.000
_cell.length_b   1.000
_cell.length_c   1.000
_cell.angle_alpha   90.00
_cell.angle_beta   90.00
_cell.angle_gamma   90.00
#
_symmetry.space_group_name_H-M   'P 1'
#
loop_
_entity.id
_entity.type
_entity.pdbx_description
1 polymer ?
#
loop_
_entity_poly.entity_id
_entity_poly.type
_entity_poly.pdbx_seq_one_letter_code
_entity_poly.pdbx_strand_id
1 'polypeptide(L)'
;MLFCTVEEAVDEIRKGNTIILVDDENRENEGDFVCSGELVDAGKINFMIRHGRGLVCTPVDEGTAERLSLRLMTTPEDEFKSSFTISVDAAKNVTTGISAKDRAETVRIISSPDTNSRDIVSPGHVFPLVAKSGGVLHRAGHTEASVDLMKLAGLSPVAVICEIIKDDGEMARLPKPGGGMGRGR
;
A
#
# COMPACT_ATOMS: atom_id res chain seq x y z
N MET A 1 0.66 -24.00 -9.71
CA MET A 1 1.61 -23.08 -9.04
C MET A 1 0.80 -22.18 -8.13
N LEU A 2 1.27 -21.95 -6.89
CA LEU A 2 0.59 -21.10 -5.92
C LEU A 2 0.87 -19.60 -6.15
N PHE A 3 2.01 -19.28 -6.76
CA PHE A 3 2.47 -17.91 -7.04
C PHE A 3 2.67 -17.69 -8.53
N CYS A 4 2.52 -16.44 -8.96
CA CYS A 4 2.93 -15.96 -10.27
C CYS A 4 4.39 -15.48 -10.26
N THR A 5 4.94 -15.24 -11.45
CA THR A 5 6.24 -14.59 -11.60
C THR A 5 6.16 -13.09 -11.30
N VAL A 6 7.30 -12.47 -11.01
CA VAL A 6 7.35 -11.01 -10.78
C VAL A 6 6.96 -10.26 -12.05
N GLU A 7 7.35 -10.77 -13.21
CA GLU A 7 7.00 -10.21 -14.53
C GLU A 7 5.49 -10.20 -14.75
N GLU A 8 4.79 -11.29 -14.42
CA GLU A 8 3.33 -11.35 -14.49
C GLU A 8 2.69 -10.35 -13.52
N ALA A 9 3.18 -10.26 -12.29
CA ALA A 9 2.66 -9.30 -11.30
C ALA A 9 2.85 -7.84 -11.77
N VAL A 10 4.01 -7.51 -12.35
CA VAL A 10 4.31 -6.20 -12.92
C VAL A 10 3.38 -5.88 -14.10
N ASP A 11 3.11 -6.85 -14.96
CA ASP A 11 2.18 -6.69 -16.08
C ASP A 11 0.74 -6.44 -15.63
N GLU A 12 0.29 -7.13 -14.57
CA GLU A 12 -1.03 -6.91 -14.00
C GLU A 12 -1.16 -5.53 -13.34
N ILE A 13 -0.13 -5.08 -12.61
CA ILE A 13 -0.07 -3.72 -12.06
C ILE A 13 -0.13 -2.67 -13.18
N ARG A 14 0.61 -2.88 -14.27
CA ARG A 14 0.60 -1.96 -15.43
C ARG A 14 -0.78 -1.85 -16.08
N LYS A 15 -1.58 -2.92 -16.05
CA LYS A 15 -2.97 -2.92 -16.51
C LYS A 15 -3.93 -2.25 -15.51
N GLY A 16 -3.45 -1.87 -14.33
CA GLY A 16 -4.24 -1.28 -13.26
C GLY A 16 -4.97 -2.32 -12.40
N ASN A 17 -4.56 -3.59 -12.44
CA ASN A 17 -5.15 -4.63 -11.61
C ASN A 17 -4.54 -4.63 -10.21
N THR A 18 -5.33 -5.07 -9.22
CA THR A 18 -4.86 -5.30 -7.84
C THR A 18 -4.28 -6.70 -7.75
N ILE A 19 -3.09 -6.84 -7.15
CA ILE A 19 -2.47 -8.12 -6.85
C ILE A 19 -2.48 -8.39 -5.34
N ILE A 20 -2.09 -9.59 -4.94
CA ILE A 20 -1.74 -9.89 -3.54
C ILE A 20 -0.23 -10.08 -3.48
N LEU A 21 0.42 -9.31 -2.62
CA LEU A 21 1.82 -9.49 -2.26
C LEU A 21 1.88 -10.21 -0.92
N VAL A 22 2.79 -11.16 -0.77
CA VAL A 22 3.02 -11.89 0.47
C VAL A 22 4.50 -11.82 0.80
N ASP A 23 4.83 -11.57 2.07
CA ASP A 23 6.21 -11.58 2.53
C ASP A 23 6.68 -12.95 3.03
N ASP A 24 7.92 -13.02 3.52
CA ASP A 24 8.53 -14.27 3.97
C ASP A 24 7.77 -14.86 5.18
N GLU A 25 7.68 -16.18 5.24
CA GLU A 25 7.01 -16.89 6.35
C GLU A 25 7.64 -16.61 7.72
N ASN A 26 8.90 -16.18 7.74
CA ASN A 26 9.65 -15.83 8.94
C ASN A 26 9.62 -14.33 9.27
N ARG A 27 8.88 -13.52 8.50
CA ARG A 27 8.68 -12.09 8.74
C ARG A 27 7.25 -11.83 9.24
N GLU A 28 6.34 -11.28 8.45
CA GLU A 28 4.94 -11.07 8.84
C GLU A 28 4.09 -12.32 8.50
N ASN A 29 4.43 -13.01 7.42
CA ASN A 29 3.64 -14.08 6.80
C ASN A 29 2.20 -13.61 6.50
N GLU A 30 2.09 -12.37 6.03
CA GLU A 30 0.83 -11.69 5.77
C GLU A 30 0.70 -11.37 4.28
N GLY A 31 -0.55 -11.33 3.82
CA GLY A 31 -0.89 -10.92 2.47
C GLY A 31 -1.49 -9.53 2.44
N ASP A 32 -0.95 -8.69 1.56
CA ASP A 32 -1.46 -7.34 1.30
C ASP A 32 -2.05 -7.28 -0.11
N PHE A 33 -3.23 -6.66 -0.23
CA PHE A 33 -3.65 -6.15 -1.54
C PHE A 33 -2.72 -5.03 -1.96
N VAL A 34 -2.21 -5.07 -3.19
CA VAL A 34 -1.35 -4.02 -3.75
C VAL A 34 -1.93 -3.53 -5.07
N CYS A 35 -2.07 -2.22 -5.24
CA CYS A 35 -2.36 -1.61 -6.54
C CYS A 35 -1.61 -0.28 -6.73
N SER A 36 -1.60 0.21 -7.97
CA SER A 36 -0.98 1.51 -8.30
C SER A 36 -1.76 2.67 -7.69
N GLY A 37 -1.06 3.60 -7.05
CA GLY A 37 -1.63 4.85 -6.56
C GLY A 37 -2.08 5.78 -7.69
N GLU A 38 -1.40 5.77 -8.83
CA GLU A 38 -1.76 6.57 -10.00
C GLU A 38 -3.05 6.06 -10.66
N LEU A 39 -3.23 4.73 -10.71
CA LEU A 39 -4.38 4.06 -11.34
C LEU A 39 -5.49 3.68 -10.34
N VAL A 40 -5.41 4.21 -9.10
CA VAL A 40 -6.38 3.91 -8.07
C VAL A 40 -7.73 4.58 -8.36
N ASP A 41 -8.80 3.88 -8.01
CA ASP A 41 -10.16 4.41 -8.06
C ASP A 41 -10.92 4.08 -6.76
N ALA A 42 -12.10 4.68 -6.62
CA ALA A 42 -12.95 4.47 -5.45
C ALA A 42 -13.40 3.01 -5.29
N GLY A 43 -13.51 2.26 -6.40
CA GLY A 43 -13.88 0.85 -6.40
C GLY A 43 -12.79 -0.01 -5.76
N LYS A 44 -11.52 0.23 -6.11
CA LYS A 44 -10.36 -0.45 -5.52
C LYS A 44 -10.22 -0.18 -4.02
N ILE A 45 -10.36 1.08 -3.60
CA ILE A 45 -10.35 1.43 -2.17
C ILE A 45 -11.52 0.77 -1.45
N ASN A 46 -12.73 0.81 -2.02
CA ASN A 46 -13.91 0.18 -1.43
C ASN A 46 -13.75 -1.35 -1.33
N PHE A 47 -13.09 -1.97 -2.32
CA PHE A 47 -12.75 -3.39 -2.28
C PHE A 47 -11.77 -3.68 -1.14
N MET A 48 -10.68 -2.93 -1.02
CA MET A 48 -9.67 -3.11 0.04
C MET A 48 -10.26 -2.96 1.44
N ILE A 49 -11.06 -1.92 1.71
CA ILE A 49 -11.65 -1.72 3.05
C ILE A 49 -12.71 -2.78 3.40
N ARG A 50 -13.33 -3.39 2.39
CA ARG A 50 -14.35 -4.43 2.58
C ARG A 50 -13.75 -5.82 2.74
N HIS A 51 -12.74 -6.14 1.93
CA HIS A 51 -12.18 -7.48 1.81
C HIS A 51 -10.80 -7.63 2.45
N GLY A 52 -10.01 -6.56 2.46
CA GLY A 52 -8.76 -6.50 3.21
C GLY A 52 -9.08 -6.25 4.68
N ARG A 53 -9.85 -5.19 4.96
CA ARG A 53 -10.23 -4.74 6.31
C ARG A 53 -9.06 -4.28 7.20
N GLY A 54 -7.84 -4.42 6.72
CA GLY A 54 -6.65 -3.81 7.29
C GLY A 54 -6.60 -2.29 7.09
N LEU A 55 -5.43 -1.74 7.36
CA LEU A 55 -5.17 -0.32 7.22
C LEU A 55 -4.80 -0.02 5.77
N VAL A 56 -5.60 0.82 5.11
CA VAL A 56 -5.23 1.28 3.77
C VAL A 56 -4.08 2.28 3.89
N CYS A 57 -2.89 1.86 3.46
CA CYS A 57 -1.68 2.66 3.47
C CYS A 57 -1.25 3.05 2.05
N THR A 58 -0.39 4.06 1.95
CA THR A 58 0.10 4.57 0.66
C THR A 58 1.64 4.59 0.67
N PRO A 59 2.30 3.49 0.29
CA PRO A 59 3.75 3.49 0.09
C PRO A 59 4.17 4.51 -0.96
N VAL A 60 5.18 5.31 -0.63
CA VAL A 60 5.77 6.33 -1.50
C VAL A 60 7.29 6.21 -1.47
N ASP A 61 7.96 6.64 -2.53
CA ASP A 61 9.41 6.83 -2.49
C ASP A 61 9.81 8.12 -1.75
N GLU A 62 11.10 8.24 -1.43
CA GLU A 62 11.67 9.40 -0.73
C GLU A 62 11.46 10.70 -1.52
N GLY A 63 11.54 10.66 -2.86
CA GLY A 63 11.33 11.84 -3.71
C GLY A 63 9.90 12.37 -3.64
N THR A 64 8.90 11.48 -3.65
CA THR A 64 7.49 11.86 -3.44
C THR A 64 7.28 12.42 -2.04
N ALA A 65 7.86 11.79 -1.02
CA ALA A 65 7.76 12.27 0.36
C ALA A 65 8.37 13.67 0.52
N GLU A 66 9.52 13.94 -0.08
CA GLU A 66 10.16 15.25 -0.06
C GLU A 66 9.32 16.31 -0.78
N ARG A 67 8.89 16.02 -2.03
CA ARG A 67 8.07 16.92 -2.85
C ARG A 67 6.79 17.38 -2.14
N LEU A 68 6.15 16.45 -1.44
CA LEU A 68 4.89 16.70 -0.72
C LEU A 68 5.13 17.12 0.74
N SER A 69 6.38 17.21 1.19
CA SER A 69 6.74 17.52 2.58
C SER A 69 6.07 16.58 3.60
N LEU A 70 6.00 15.30 3.27
CA LEU A 70 5.45 14.25 4.15
C LEU A 70 6.42 14.00 5.30
N ARG A 71 6.06 14.49 6.49
CA ARG A 71 6.88 14.33 7.70
C ARG A 71 6.55 13.01 8.38
N LEU A 72 7.57 12.29 8.83
CA LEU A 72 7.40 11.11 9.69
C LEU A 72 6.55 11.48 10.91
N MET A 73 5.63 10.59 11.28
CA MET A 73 4.76 10.79 12.46
C MET A 73 5.57 10.66 13.75
N THR A 74 6.49 9.71 13.77
CA THR A 74 7.42 9.45 14.86
C THR A 74 8.68 8.81 14.30
N THR A 75 9.74 8.74 15.10
CA THR A 75 10.86 7.84 14.83
C THR A 75 10.35 6.38 14.92
N PRO A 76 10.56 5.52 13.91
CA PRO A 76 10.08 4.14 13.95
C PRO A 76 10.78 3.30 15.03
N GLU A 77 10.03 2.93 16.06
CA GLU A 77 10.50 2.09 17.17
C GLU A 77 10.03 0.64 17.06
N ASP A 78 9.05 0.35 16.19
CA ASP A 78 8.50 -0.98 15.96
C ASP A 78 9.56 -1.97 15.42
N GLU A 79 9.23 -3.26 15.50
CA GLU A 79 10.09 -4.36 15.04
C GLU A 79 10.40 -4.24 13.54
N PHE A 80 9.41 -3.83 12.74
CA PHE A 80 9.53 -3.75 11.29
C PHE A 80 10.04 -2.39 10.78
N LYS A 81 10.23 -1.40 11.66
CA LYS A 81 10.70 -0.03 11.33
C LYS A 81 9.85 0.67 10.28
N SER A 82 8.54 0.53 10.40
CA SER A 82 7.56 1.09 9.47
C SER A 82 7.58 2.62 9.50
N SER A 83 7.95 3.22 8.37
CA SER A 83 8.21 4.67 8.27
C SER A 83 6.93 5.46 7.96
N PHE A 84 5.96 5.41 8.88
CA PHE A 84 4.70 6.16 8.77
C PHE A 84 4.92 7.67 8.80
N THR A 85 4.26 8.37 7.90
CA THR A 85 4.14 9.83 7.94
C THR A 85 2.92 10.25 8.75
N ILE A 86 2.83 11.54 9.09
CA ILE A 86 1.56 12.11 9.52
C ILE A 86 0.52 11.82 8.40
N SER A 87 -0.65 11.34 8.81
CA SER A 87 -1.77 11.06 7.90
C SER A 87 -2.21 12.31 7.14
N VAL A 88 -2.72 12.14 5.92
CA VAL A 88 -3.09 13.26 5.03
C VAL A 88 -4.43 13.03 4.34
N ASP A 89 -5.06 14.14 3.94
CA ASP A 89 -6.15 14.17 2.97
C ASP A 89 -5.81 15.17 1.86
N ALA A 90 -6.44 15.04 0.70
CA ALA A 90 -6.43 16.07 -0.34
C ALA A 90 -6.97 17.39 0.22
N ALA A 91 -6.37 18.52 -0.19
CA ALA A 91 -6.84 19.85 0.20
C ALA A 91 -8.17 20.23 -0.48
N LYS A 92 -8.49 19.60 -1.61
CA LYS A 92 -9.66 19.90 -2.45
C LYS A 92 -10.29 18.60 -2.97
N ASN A 93 -11.51 18.72 -3.51
CA ASN A 93 -12.28 17.61 -4.13
C ASN A 93 -12.62 16.44 -3.18
N VAL A 94 -12.46 16.65 -1.88
CA VAL A 94 -12.87 15.74 -0.81
C VAL A 94 -13.87 16.43 0.11
N THR A 95 -14.53 15.63 0.95
CA THR A 95 -15.51 16.09 1.93
C THR A 95 -14.98 15.87 3.34
N THR A 96 -15.20 14.68 3.90
CA THR A 96 -14.70 14.28 5.21
C THR A 96 -13.37 13.53 5.12
N GLY A 97 -12.93 13.16 3.92
CA GLY A 97 -11.67 12.44 3.69
C GLY A 97 -11.79 10.92 3.75
N ILE A 98 -12.69 10.38 4.58
CA ILE A 98 -12.76 8.92 4.85
C ILE A 98 -13.47 8.10 3.76
N SER A 99 -14.24 8.73 2.87
CA SER A 99 -14.97 8.01 1.83
C SER A 99 -13.99 7.27 0.90
N ALA A 100 -14.41 6.18 0.26
CA ALA A 100 -13.54 5.48 -0.69
C ALA A 100 -13.14 6.38 -1.88
N LYS A 101 -14.05 7.27 -2.29
CA LYS A 101 -13.79 8.28 -3.31
C LYS A 101 -12.77 9.31 -2.83
N ASP A 102 -12.92 9.79 -1.59
CA ASP A 102 -12.06 10.83 -1.03
C ASP A 102 -10.64 10.30 -0.84
N ARG A 103 -10.49 9.08 -0.30
CA ARG A 103 -9.18 8.43 -0.18
C ARG A 103 -8.52 8.16 -1.54
N ALA A 104 -9.28 7.70 -2.53
CA ALA A 104 -8.76 7.52 -3.89
C ALA A 104 -8.29 8.86 -4.50
N GLU A 105 -9.01 9.95 -4.25
CA GLU A 105 -8.60 11.28 -4.69
C GLU A 105 -7.30 11.73 -4.02
N THR A 106 -7.19 11.60 -2.70
CA THR A 106 -5.96 11.88 -1.95
C THR A 106 -4.77 11.10 -2.51
N VAL A 107 -4.92 9.79 -2.75
CA VAL A 107 -3.84 8.96 -3.30
C VAL A 107 -3.43 9.41 -4.71
N ARG A 108 -4.39 9.77 -5.58
CA ARG A 108 -4.07 10.30 -6.91
C ARG A 108 -3.32 11.62 -6.85
N ILE A 109 -3.68 12.51 -5.91
CA ILE A 109 -2.93 13.73 -5.65
C ILE A 109 -1.50 13.41 -5.23
N ILE A 110 -1.29 12.46 -4.33
CA ILE A 110 0.06 12.04 -3.90
C ILE A 110 0.87 11.52 -5.10
N SER A 111 0.23 10.72 -5.95
CA SER A 111 0.85 10.04 -7.10
C SER A 111 1.18 10.97 -8.26
N SER A 112 0.49 12.10 -8.38
CA SER A 112 0.69 13.05 -9.48
C SER A 112 2.02 13.81 -9.34
N PRO A 113 2.83 13.93 -10.40
CA PRO A 113 4.07 14.71 -10.37
C PRO A 113 3.82 16.23 -10.31
N ASP A 114 2.62 16.69 -10.68
CA ASP A 114 2.27 18.11 -10.76
C ASP A 114 1.79 18.70 -9.41
N THR A 115 1.70 17.87 -8.37
CA THR A 115 1.22 18.27 -7.05
C THR A 115 2.37 18.62 -6.11
N ASN A 116 2.06 19.43 -5.11
CA ASN A 116 3.00 19.86 -4.08
C ASN A 116 2.34 19.82 -2.68
N SER A 117 3.11 20.18 -1.66
CA SER A 117 2.66 20.13 -0.26
C SER A 117 1.40 20.95 0.06
N ARG A 118 1.00 21.91 -0.78
CA ARG A 118 -0.24 22.69 -0.59
C ARG A 118 -1.50 21.95 -1.06
N ASP A 119 -1.34 20.88 -1.83
CA ASP A 119 -2.45 20.08 -2.36
C ASP A 119 -2.91 19.00 -1.39
N ILE A 120 -2.24 18.88 -0.23
CA ILE A 120 -2.59 17.98 0.85
C ILE A 120 -2.68 18.73 2.19
N VAL A 121 -3.45 18.19 3.12
CA VAL A 121 -3.61 18.70 4.48
C VAL A 121 -3.35 17.57 5.49
N SER A 122 -2.90 17.95 6.69
CA SER A 122 -2.69 17.04 7.81
C SER A 122 -3.42 17.51 9.07
N PRO A 123 -3.99 16.61 9.89
CA PRO A 123 -4.12 15.16 9.67
C PRO A 123 -5.15 14.82 8.58
N GLY A 124 -5.35 13.53 8.30
CA GLY A 124 -6.33 13.05 7.32
C GLY A 124 -6.53 11.53 7.42
N HIS A 125 -7.05 10.89 6.36
CA HIS A 125 -7.49 9.49 6.39
C HIS A 125 -6.69 8.57 5.44
N VAL A 126 -5.67 9.09 4.78
CA VAL A 126 -4.66 8.31 4.06
C VAL A 126 -3.37 8.30 4.88
N PHE A 127 -2.72 7.13 4.96
CA PHE A 127 -1.52 6.89 5.76
C PHE A 127 -0.31 6.60 4.87
N PRO A 128 0.47 7.63 4.48
CA PRO A 128 1.68 7.38 3.69
C PRO A 128 2.78 6.66 4.48
N LEU A 129 3.50 5.80 3.78
CA LEU A 129 4.67 5.06 4.27
C LEU A 129 5.86 5.36 3.36
N VAL A 130 6.96 5.84 3.92
CA VAL A 130 8.15 6.14 3.11
C VAL A 130 8.99 4.88 2.95
N ALA A 131 9.10 4.38 1.71
CA ALA A 131 9.99 3.27 1.39
C ALA A 131 11.46 3.68 1.55
N LYS A 132 12.28 2.78 2.08
CA LYS A 132 13.73 3.01 2.18
C LYS A 132 14.36 3.10 0.78
N SER A 133 15.26 4.06 0.61
CA SER A 133 16.24 4.02 -0.47
C SER A 133 16.94 2.65 -0.53
N GLY A 134 17.00 2.07 -1.73
CA GLY A 134 17.51 0.70 -1.97
C GLY A 134 16.43 -0.37 -2.11
N GLY A 135 15.16 -0.05 -1.80
CA GLY A 135 14.02 -0.96 -2.04
C GLY A 135 14.13 -2.27 -1.28
N VAL A 136 13.62 -3.35 -1.87
CA VAL A 136 13.58 -4.69 -1.24
C VAL A 136 14.97 -5.26 -0.94
N LEU A 137 16.00 -4.81 -1.64
CA LEU A 137 17.39 -5.21 -1.39
C LEU A 137 17.94 -4.65 -0.07
N HIS A 138 17.32 -3.59 0.45
CA HIS A 138 17.71 -2.97 1.72
C HIS A 138 16.72 -3.28 2.85
N ARG A 139 15.41 -3.27 2.56
CA ARG A 139 14.36 -3.70 3.49
C ARG A 139 13.31 -4.51 2.74
N ALA A 140 13.20 -5.80 3.04
CA ALA A 140 12.23 -6.70 2.42
C ALA A 140 10.83 -6.57 3.07
N GLY A 141 10.23 -5.37 3.01
CA GLY A 141 8.87 -5.11 3.51
C GLY A 141 7.87 -4.82 2.39
N HIS A 142 6.57 -4.94 2.72
CA HIS A 142 5.46 -4.61 1.81
C HIS A 142 5.56 -3.20 1.22
N THR A 143 6.06 -2.23 2.01
CA THR A 143 6.30 -0.85 1.58
C THR A 143 7.29 -0.77 0.42
N GLU A 144 8.49 -1.33 0.58
CA GLU A 144 9.54 -1.28 -0.45
C GLU A 144 9.15 -2.09 -1.68
N ALA A 145 8.63 -3.30 -1.48
CA ALA A 145 8.20 -4.17 -2.58
C ALA A 145 7.13 -3.51 -3.45
N SER A 146 6.16 -2.84 -2.82
CA SER A 146 5.11 -2.14 -3.57
C SER A 146 5.67 -0.98 -4.39
N VAL A 147 6.58 -0.19 -3.84
CA VAL A 147 7.23 0.92 -4.57
C VAL A 147 8.11 0.39 -5.71
N ASP A 148 8.87 -0.68 -5.49
CA ASP A 148 9.71 -1.30 -6.51
C ASP A 148 8.88 -1.88 -7.66
N LEU A 149 7.75 -2.52 -7.35
CA LEU A 149 6.81 -3.01 -8.37
C LEU A 149 6.24 -1.88 -9.22
N MET A 150 5.90 -0.73 -8.62
CA MET A 150 5.44 0.44 -9.39
C MET A 150 6.53 0.95 -10.34
N LYS A 151 7.78 1.03 -9.87
CA LYS A 151 8.93 1.43 -10.69
C LYS A 151 9.17 0.46 -11.84
N LEU A 152 9.11 -0.85 -11.59
CA LEU A 152 9.23 -1.89 -12.63
C LEU A 152 8.07 -1.85 -13.64
N ALA A 153 6.87 -1.46 -13.20
CA ALA A 153 5.72 -1.27 -14.06
C ALA A 153 5.83 0.00 -14.94
N GLY A 154 6.75 0.91 -14.63
CA GLY A 154 6.89 2.21 -15.30
C GLY A 154 5.83 3.23 -14.88
N LEU A 155 5.29 3.10 -13.66
CA LEU A 155 4.27 3.97 -13.09
C LEU A 155 4.88 4.91 -12.04
N SER A 156 4.10 5.91 -11.59
CA SER A 156 4.46 6.70 -10.41
C SER A 156 4.85 5.79 -9.23
N PRO A 157 5.94 6.08 -8.49
CA PRO A 157 6.45 5.24 -7.39
C PRO A 157 5.60 5.37 -6.11
N VAL A 158 4.29 5.30 -6.28
CA VAL A 158 3.26 5.39 -5.25
C VAL A 158 2.30 4.22 -5.40
N ALA A 159 2.09 3.48 -4.33
CA ALA A 159 1.19 2.33 -4.29
C ALA A 159 0.06 2.54 -3.28
N VAL A 160 -0.94 1.66 -3.31
CA VAL A 160 -1.89 1.46 -2.22
C VAL A 160 -1.77 0.04 -1.73
N ILE A 161 -1.63 -0.11 -0.42
CA ILE A 161 -1.58 -1.42 0.24
C ILE A 161 -2.68 -1.53 1.30
N CYS A 162 -3.13 -2.76 1.56
CA CYS A 162 -4.08 -3.04 2.63
C CYS A 162 -3.94 -4.50 3.05
N GLU A 163 -3.65 -4.73 4.33
CA GLU A 163 -3.49 -6.06 4.88
C GLU A 163 -4.83 -6.82 4.85
N ILE A 164 -4.75 -8.13 4.65
CA ILE A 164 -5.92 -9.00 4.55
C ILE A 164 -6.20 -9.66 5.90
N ILE A 165 -7.27 -9.21 6.56
CA ILE A 165 -7.81 -9.77 7.80
C ILE A 165 -8.94 -10.74 7.45
N LYS A 166 -8.98 -11.91 8.12
CA LYS A 166 -10.06 -12.92 8.02
C LYS A 166 -11.31 -12.50 8.81
N ASP A 167 -12.40 -13.25 8.62
CA ASP A 167 -13.69 -12.95 9.28
C ASP A 167 -13.65 -13.12 10.80
N ASP A 168 -12.72 -13.94 11.30
CA ASP A 168 -12.47 -14.11 12.73
C ASP A 168 -11.59 -13.00 13.33
N GLY A 169 -11.15 -12.02 12.52
CA GLY A 169 -10.31 -10.91 12.95
C GLY A 169 -8.80 -11.22 12.95
N GLU A 170 -8.41 -12.46 12.62
CA GLU A 170 -7.00 -12.84 12.52
C GLU A 170 -6.45 -12.58 11.12
N MET A 171 -5.13 -12.42 11.00
CA MET A 171 -4.48 -12.16 9.71
C MET A 171 -4.59 -13.37 8.76
N ALA A 172 -4.83 -13.09 7.48
CA ALA A 172 -4.76 -14.11 6.44
C ALA A 172 -3.28 -14.46 6.19
N ARG A 173 -2.96 -15.75 6.31
CA ARG A 173 -1.59 -16.27 6.14
C ARG A 173 -1.54 -17.37 5.11
N LEU A 174 -0.38 -17.58 4.51
CA LEU A 174 -0.16 -18.74 3.66
C LEU A 174 -0.26 -20.04 4.48
N PRO A 175 -0.77 -21.13 3.89
CA PRO A 175 -0.74 -22.43 4.54
C PRO A 175 0.72 -22.84 4.80
N LYS A 176 1.03 -23.22 6.05
CA LYS A 176 2.34 -23.79 6.36
C LYS A 176 2.53 -25.11 5.57
N PRO A 177 3.71 -25.39 5.02
CA PRO A 177 3.99 -26.67 4.40
C PRO A 177 3.66 -27.83 5.37
N GLY A 178 2.72 -28.69 5.00
CA GLY A 178 2.27 -29.83 5.81
C GLY A 178 1.01 -29.62 6.67
N GLY A 179 0.44 -28.42 6.70
CA GLY A 179 -0.86 -28.15 7.33
C GLY A 179 -2.00 -28.57 6.41
N GLY A 180 -2.66 -29.69 6.71
CA GLY A 180 -3.80 -30.17 5.94
C GLY A 180 -4.87 -29.10 5.76
N MET A 181 -5.33 -28.92 4.52
CA MET A 181 -6.45 -28.05 4.17
C MET A 181 -7.73 -28.64 4.77
N GLY A 182 -7.97 -28.34 6.05
CA GLY A 182 -9.26 -28.57 6.68
C GLY A 182 -10.28 -27.73 5.92
N ARG A 183 -11.06 -28.38 5.05
CA ARG A 183 -12.23 -27.77 4.40
C ARG A 183 -13.26 -27.43 5.48
N GLY A 184 -13.10 -26.25 6.09
CA GLY A 184 -14.16 -25.59 6.84
C GLY A 184 -15.17 -25.04 5.84
N ARG A 185 -16.44 -25.45 6.02
CA ARG A 185 -17.59 -25.07 5.20
C ARG A 185 -17.95 -23.61 5.33
#